data_AF-A0A7S2D3N4-F1
#
_entry.id   AF-A0A7S2D3N4-F1
#
_cell.length_a   1.000
_cell.length_b   1.000
_cell.length_c   1.000
_cell.angle_alpha   90.00
_cell.angle_beta   90.00
_cell.angle_gamma   90.00
#
_symmetry.space_group_name_H-M   'P 1'
#
loop_
_entity.id
_entity.type
_entity.pdbx_description
1 polymer ?
#
loop_
_entity_poly.entity_id
_entity_poly.type
_entity_poly.pdbx_seq_one_letter_code
_entity_poly.pdbx_strand_id
1 'polypeptide(L)'
;PGFGKTLIARQIGKVLNAREPKIVNGPEILDKFVGGSEEKVRALFAEAEAEEKAEGPNSMLHIIIFDEFDSLCRSRGSSGDGVGGGVHDTVVNQLLAKIDGVDSLNNILIIGMTNRMDMIDT
;
A
#
# COMPACT_ATOMS: atom_id res chain seq x y z
N PRO A 1 -8.58 -16.43 5.34
CA PRO A 1 -8.14 -16.06 6.70
C PRO A 1 -7.67 -17.28 7.51
N GLY A 2 -6.38 -17.38 7.88
CA GLY A 2 -5.93 -18.46 8.78
C GLY A 2 -4.51 -19.03 8.59
N PHE A 3 -3.76 -18.66 7.55
CA PHE A 3 -2.44 -19.25 7.26
C PHE A 3 -1.23 -18.44 7.77
N GLY A 4 -1.41 -17.54 8.73
CA GLY A 4 -0.29 -16.78 9.30
C GLY A 4 0.37 -15.78 8.32
N LYS A 5 -0.31 -15.35 7.26
CA LYS A 5 0.21 -14.36 6.28
C LYS A 5 0.67 -13.07 6.98
N THR A 6 -0.16 -12.51 7.85
CA THR A 6 0.17 -11.32 8.65
C THR A 6 1.34 -11.58 9.61
N LEU A 7 1.48 -12.81 10.14
CA LEU A 7 2.63 -13.21 10.96
C LEU A 7 3.92 -13.28 10.14
N ILE A 8 3.88 -13.85 8.93
CA ILE A 8 5.01 -13.92 8.02
C ILE A 8 5.48 -12.51 7.66
N ALA A 9 4.55 -11.61 7.31
CA ALA A 9 4.89 -10.24 6.95
C ALA A 9 5.56 -9.47 8.13
N ARG A 10 5.08 -9.68 9.36
CA ARG A 10 5.74 -9.16 10.57
C ARG A 10 7.12 -9.75 10.82
N GLN A 11 7.31 -11.03 10.55
CA GLN A 11 8.61 -11.69 10.70
C GLN A 11 9.61 -11.22 9.64
N ILE A 12 9.17 -11.00 8.39
CA ILE A 12 10.01 -10.43 7.33
C ILE A 12 10.59 -9.08 7.77
N GLY A 13 9.77 -8.21 8.38
CA GLY A 13 10.28 -6.92 8.87
C GLY A 13 11.33 -7.05 9.97
N LYS A 14 11.15 -8.01 10.89
CA LYS A 14 12.16 -8.31 11.91
C LYS A 14 13.45 -8.89 11.34
N VAL A 15 13.35 -9.77 10.34
CA VAL A 15 14.51 -10.42 9.71
C VAL A 15 15.32 -9.43 8.88
N LEU A 16 14.68 -8.48 8.21
CA LEU A 16 15.34 -7.49 7.37
C LEU A 16 16.01 -6.34 8.16
N ASN A 17 15.98 -6.39 9.51
CA ASN A 17 16.43 -5.31 10.40
C ASN A 17 15.87 -3.93 9.99
N ALA A 18 14.66 -3.96 9.45
CA ALA A 18 13.93 -2.81 8.96
C ALA A 18 13.21 -2.11 10.13
N ARG A 19 12.61 -0.95 9.85
CA ARG A 19 11.66 -0.35 10.80
C ARG A 19 10.49 -1.29 11.07
N GLU A 20 9.77 -1.00 12.15
CA GLU A 20 8.54 -1.74 12.46
C GLU A 20 7.58 -1.67 11.26
N PRO A 21 7.15 -2.82 10.71
CA PRO A 21 6.39 -2.82 9.47
C PRO A 21 5.01 -2.22 9.69
N LYS A 22 4.62 -1.30 8.81
CA LYS A 22 3.30 -0.68 8.80
C LYS A 22 2.31 -1.64 8.15
N ILE A 23 1.34 -2.13 8.92
CA ILE A 23 0.27 -2.97 8.39
C ILE A 23 -0.94 -2.08 8.14
N VAL A 24 -1.45 -2.12 6.93
CA VAL A 24 -2.61 -1.34 6.50
C VAL A 24 -3.61 -2.28 5.87
N ASN A 25 -4.84 -2.26 6.35
CA ASN A 25 -5.90 -3.02 5.73
C ASN A 25 -6.44 -2.23 4.53
N GLY A 26 -6.68 -2.88 3.39
CA GLY A 26 -7.23 -2.23 2.20
C GLY A 26 -8.48 -1.37 2.48
N PRO A 27 -9.46 -1.84 3.29
CA PRO A 27 -10.60 -1.02 3.68
C PRO A 27 -10.28 0.21 4.55
N GLU A 28 -9.16 0.22 5.29
CA GLU A 28 -8.78 1.37 6.14
C GLU A 28 -8.29 2.57 5.33
N ILE A 29 -7.71 2.28 4.15
CA ILE A 29 -7.27 3.30 3.20
C ILE A 29 -8.47 3.96 2.52
N LEU A 30 -9.55 3.21 2.33
CA LEU A 30 -10.76 3.71 1.67
C LEU A 30 -11.52 4.66 2.59
N ASP A 31 -11.55 5.93 2.20
CA ASP A 31 -12.37 6.96 2.81
C ASP A 31 -13.60 7.28 1.94
N LYS A 32 -14.71 7.62 2.59
CA LYS A 32 -15.94 8.06 1.91
C LYS A 32 -15.83 9.51 1.44
N PHE A 33 -14.88 10.27 2.00
CA PHE A 33 -14.58 11.62 1.58
C PHE A 33 -13.60 11.62 0.41
N VAL A 34 -13.97 12.33 -0.67
CA VAL A 34 -13.10 12.52 -1.85
C VAL A 34 -11.77 13.14 -1.40
N GLY A 35 -10.66 12.51 -1.74
CA GLY A 35 -9.29 12.94 -1.38
C GLY A 35 -8.76 12.40 -0.05
N GLY A 36 -9.64 11.95 0.88
CA GLY A 36 -9.20 11.42 2.18
C GLY A 36 -8.37 10.14 2.04
N SER A 37 -8.74 9.27 1.11
CA SER A 37 -8.00 8.05 0.80
C SER A 37 -6.60 8.33 0.22
N GLU A 38 -6.50 9.34 -0.65
CA GLU A 38 -5.22 9.75 -1.26
C GLU A 38 -4.27 10.37 -0.24
N GLU A 39 -4.81 11.17 0.69
CA GLU A 39 -4.03 11.74 1.79
C GLU A 39 -3.47 10.64 2.70
N LYS A 40 -4.26 9.61 3.04
CA LYS A 40 -3.78 8.45 3.79
C LYS A 40 -2.66 7.72 3.07
N VAL A 41 -2.81 7.46 1.76
CA VAL A 41 -1.73 6.86 0.96
C VAL A 41 -0.49 7.74 1.02
N ARG A 42 -0.60 9.05 0.77
CA ARG A 42 0.54 9.96 0.82
C ARG A 42 1.23 9.96 2.19
N ALA A 43 0.46 9.93 3.28
CA ALA A 43 1.00 9.87 4.63
C ALA A 43 1.79 8.58 4.92
N LEU A 44 1.41 7.44 4.32
CA LEU A 44 2.15 6.19 4.47
C LEU A 44 3.58 6.28 3.91
N PHE A 45 3.74 6.95 2.76
CA PHE A 45 5.02 7.14 2.08
C PHE A 45 5.82 8.35 2.58
N ALA A 46 5.16 9.36 3.17
CA ALA A 46 5.80 10.61 3.58
C ALA A 46 6.98 10.42 4.54
N GLU A 47 6.89 9.47 5.48
CA GLU A 47 7.99 9.17 6.40
C GLU A 47 9.20 8.57 5.67
N ALA A 48 8.96 7.64 4.75
CA ALA A 48 10.01 6.99 3.97
C ALA A 48 10.67 7.97 2.99
N GLU A 49 9.88 8.83 2.33
CA GLU A 49 10.35 9.94 1.48
C GLU A 49 11.22 10.93 2.27
N ALA A 50 10.77 11.33 3.47
CA ALA A 50 11.51 12.25 4.31
C ALA A 50 12.86 11.66 4.76
N GLU A 51 12.89 10.37 5.12
CA GLU A 51 14.11 9.67 5.49
C GLU A 51 15.04 9.43 4.31
N GLU A 52 14.52 9.05 3.14
CA GLU A 52 15.34 8.90 1.93
C GLU A 52 15.97 10.24 1.54
N LYS A 53 15.23 11.34 1.65
CA LYS A 53 15.77 12.68 1.37
C LYS A 53 16.83 13.12 2.38
N ALA A 54 16.72 12.70 3.64
CA ALA A 54 17.63 13.09 4.71
C ALA A 54 18.92 12.23 4.72
N GLU A 55 18.78 10.90 4.59
CA GLU A 55 19.85 9.92 4.80
C GLU A 55 20.30 9.23 3.50
N GLY A 56 19.54 9.40 2.40
CA GLY A 56 19.84 8.84 1.08
C GLY A 56 20.07 7.33 1.13
N PRO A 57 21.23 6.83 0.64
CA PRO A 57 21.53 5.41 0.58
C PRO A 57 21.67 4.74 1.96
N ASN A 58 21.78 5.51 3.05
CA ASN A 58 21.84 4.99 4.41
C ASN A 58 20.48 4.91 5.10
N SER A 59 19.41 5.31 4.41
CA SER A 59 18.06 5.25 4.97
C SER A 59 17.66 3.81 5.30
N MET A 60 16.93 3.64 6.40
CA MET A 60 16.45 2.32 6.81
C MET A 60 15.33 1.86 5.90
N LEU A 61 15.21 0.54 5.72
CA LEU A 61 14.11 -0.04 4.95
C LEU A 61 12.77 0.19 5.69
N HIS A 62 11.82 0.80 5.00
CA HIS A 62 10.43 0.95 5.39
C HIS A 62 9.61 -0.15 4.74
N ILE A 63 8.90 -0.91 5.57
CA ILE A 63 8.08 -2.02 5.07
C ILE A 63 6.61 -1.65 5.24
N ILE A 64 5.88 -1.64 4.13
CA ILE A 64 4.44 -1.37 4.09
C ILE A 64 3.73 -2.66 3.66
N ILE A 65 2.91 -3.19 4.55
CA ILE A 65 2.16 -4.41 4.33
C ILE A 65 0.70 -4.03 4.10
N PHE A 66 0.19 -4.28 2.89
CA PHE A 66 -1.21 -4.14 2.57
C PHE A 66 -1.91 -5.49 2.76
N ASP A 67 -2.78 -5.61 3.77
CA ASP A 67 -3.66 -6.78 3.90
C ASP A 67 -4.97 -6.52 3.16
N GLU A 68 -5.61 -7.60 2.69
CA GLU A 68 -6.80 -7.54 1.82
C GLU A 68 -6.60 -6.62 0.60
N PHE A 69 -5.44 -6.71 -0.06
CA PHE A 69 -5.13 -5.85 -1.22
C PHE A 69 -6.17 -5.96 -2.36
N ASP A 70 -6.89 -7.07 -2.45
CA ASP A 70 -8.01 -7.24 -3.39
C ASP A 70 -9.19 -6.29 -3.14
N SER A 71 -9.32 -5.69 -1.95
CA SER A 71 -10.32 -4.65 -1.69
C SER A 71 -9.97 -3.33 -2.39
N LEU A 72 -8.69 -3.07 -2.63
CA LEU A 72 -8.19 -1.91 -3.36
C LEU A 72 -8.22 -2.14 -4.87
N CYS A 73 -7.90 -3.37 -5.31
CA CYS A 73 -7.79 -3.75 -6.72
C CYS A 73 -9.06 -4.32 -7.35
N ARG A 74 -10.25 -4.06 -6.80
CA ARG A 74 -11.49 -4.57 -7.42
C ARG A 74 -11.59 -4.09 -8.88
N SER A 75 -11.67 -5.06 -9.80
CA SER A 75 -11.59 -4.91 -11.26
C SER A 75 -12.41 -3.71 -11.78
N ARG A 76 -11.73 -2.83 -12.51
CA ARG A 76 -12.26 -1.70 -13.29
C ARG A 76 -13.43 -2.20 -14.14
N GLY A 77 -14.67 -2.00 -13.67
CA GLY A 77 -15.86 -2.23 -14.48
C GLY A 77 -16.86 -3.31 -14.03
N SER A 78 -16.71 -3.94 -12.86
CA SER A 78 -17.67 -4.99 -12.43
C SER A 78 -18.90 -4.50 -11.63
N SER A 79 -19.13 -3.20 -11.51
CA SER A 79 -20.41 -2.69 -10.97
C SER A 79 -20.77 -1.38 -11.66
N GLY A 80 -21.76 -1.46 -12.55
CA GLY A 80 -22.65 -0.33 -12.75
C GLY A 80 -23.29 0.05 -11.41
N ASP A 81 -23.67 1.32 -11.30
CA ASP A 81 -24.24 1.99 -10.13
C ASP A 81 -23.26 2.50 -9.06
N GLY A 82 -23.02 3.81 -9.11
CA GLY A 82 -22.83 4.63 -7.92
C GLY A 82 -21.44 5.24 -7.77
N VAL A 83 -21.45 6.52 -7.39
CA VAL A 83 -20.38 7.47 -7.02
C VAL A 83 -19.14 6.91 -6.25
N GLY A 84 -19.17 5.66 -5.78
CA GLY A 84 -18.08 5.01 -5.04
C GLY A 84 -16.99 4.33 -5.88
N GLY A 85 -17.25 3.97 -7.14
CA GLY A 85 -16.29 3.25 -8.00
C GLY A 85 -15.01 4.06 -8.31
N GLY A 86 -15.14 5.39 -8.46
CA GLY A 86 -14.00 6.25 -8.81
C GLY A 86 -12.94 6.39 -7.71
N VAL A 87 -13.33 6.28 -6.44
CA VAL A 87 -12.40 6.45 -5.30
C VAL A 87 -11.39 5.30 -5.23
N HIS A 88 -11.79 4.08 -5.62
CA HIS A 88 -10.87 2.93 -5.67
C HIS A 88 -9.79 3.14 -6.73
N ASP A 89 -10.19 3.55 -7.94
CA ASP A 89 -9.25 3.77 -9.05
C ASP A 89 -8.27 4.92 -8.76
N THR A 90 -8.71 6.01 -8.12
CA THR A 90 -7.80 7.11 -7.78
C THR A 90 -6.77 6.71 -6.73
N VAL A 91 -7.16 5.88 -5.74
CA VAL A 91 -6.24 5.35 -4.72
C VAL A 91 -5.19 4.43 -5.33
N VAL A 92 -5.59 3.51 -6.22
CA VAL A 92 -4.64 2.62 -6.90
C VAL A 92 -3.68 3.42 -7.78
N ASN A 93 -4.19 4.39 -8.54
CA ASN A 93 -3.35 5.28 -9.34
C ASN A 93 -2.38 6.10 -8.47
N GLN A 94 -2.81 6.57 -7.30
CA GLN A 94 -1.96 7.30 -6.36
C GLN A 94 -0.86 6.40 -5.77
N LEU A 95 -1.17 5.13 -5.49
CA LEU A 95 -0.21 4.13 -5.03
C LEU A 95 0.82 3.82 -6.12
N LEU A 96 0.37 3.58 -7.36
CA LEU A 96 1.25 3.40 -8.52
C LEU A 96 2.12 4.62 -8.76
N ALA A 97 1.57 5.83 -8.73
CA ALA A 97 2.33 7.07 -8.89
C ALA A 97 3.38 7.29 -7.79
N LYS A 98 3.18 6.72 -6.59
CA LYS A 98 4.17 6.74 -5.50
C LYS A 98 5.26 5.69 -5.66
N ILE A 99 4.96 4.57 -6.31
CA ILE A 99 5.92 3.49 -6.59
C ILE A 99 6.75 3.81 -7.85
N ASP A 100 6.09 4.23 -8.93
CA ASP A 100 6.69 4.58 -10.23
C ASP A 100 7.17 6.04 -10.31
N GLY A 101 7.00 6.80 -9.24
CA GLY A 101 7.33 8.23 -9.19
C GLY A 101 8.78 8.53 -9.57
N VAL A 102 9.02 9.78 -9.96
CA VAL A 102 10.32 10.28 -10.47
C VAL A 102 11.47 10.08 -9.46
N ASP A 103 11.16 10.09 -8.17
CA ASP A 103 12.06 9.71 -7.10
C ASP A 103 11.75 8.26 -6.69
N SER A 104 12.36 7.28 -7.37
CA SER A 104 12.22 5.87 -7.02
C SER A 104 12.73 5.67 -5.58
N LEU A 105 11.81 5.37 -4.67
CA LEU A 105 12.15 5.24 -3.26
C LEU A 105 12.86 3.90 -3.02
N ASN A 106 14.18 3.93 -2.91
CA ASN A 106 14.99 2.72 -2.78
C ASN A 106 14.91 2.12 -1.37
N ASN A 107 14.29 2.84 -0.44
CA ASN A 107 14.16 2.44 0.96
C ASN A 107 12.77 1.89 1.31
N ILE A 108 11.92 1.55 0.34
CA ILE A 108 10.57 1.02 0.59
C ILE A 108 10.40 -0.39 0.04
N LEU A 109 9.86 -1.27 0.88
CA LEU A 109 9.37 -2.59 0.49
C LEU A 109 7.86 -2.68 0.72
N ILE A 110 7.10 -2.89 -0.35
CA ILE A 110 5.66 -3.09 -0.30
C ILE A 110 5.35 -4.59 -0.37
N ILE A 111 4.52 -5.06 0.56
CA ILE A 111 4.05 -6.45 0.62
C ILE A 111 2.53 -6.44 0.51
N GLY A 112 2.00 -6.82 -0.66
CA GLY A 112 0.57 -7.04 -0.86
C GLY A 112 0.15 -8.45 -0.43
N MET A 113 -0.74 -8.55 0.55
CA MET A 113 -1.40 -9.79 0.95
C MET A 113 -2.84 -9.78 0.44
N THR A 114 -3.19 -10.78 -0.36
CA THR A 114 -4.58 -10.99 -0.81
C THR A 114 -5.05 -12.38 -0.44
N ASN A 115 -6.36 -12.53 -0.30
CA ASN A 115 -7.02 -13.83 -0.23
C ASN A 115 -7.66 -14.25 -1.56
N ARG A 116 -7.59 -13.40 -2.60
CA ARG A 116 -8.19 -13.56 -3.92
C ARG A 116 -7.15 -13.30 -5.01
N MET A 117 -6.35 -14.33 -5.32
CA MET A 117 -5.39 -14.30 -6.42
C MET A 117 -6.06 -14.12 -7.79
N ASP A 118 -7.37 -14.41 -7.90
CA ASP A 118 -8.22 -14.26 -9.08
C ASP A 118 -8.56 -12.80 -9.45
N MET A 119 -8.27 -11.84 -8.58
CA MET A 119 -8.68 -10.43 -8.73
C MET A 119 -7.52 -9.45 -8.96
N ILE A 120 -6.26 -9.92 -8.97
CA ILE A 120 -5.10 -9.06 -9.24
C ILE A 120 -4.90 -9.01 -10.75
N ASP A 121 -5.03 -7.82 -11.33
CA ASP A 121 -4.80 -7.56 -12.76
C ASP A 121 -3.33 -7.87 -13.12
N THR A 122 -3.12 -8.56 -14.24
CA THR A 122 -1.79 -8.88 -14.80
C THR A 122 -1.19 -7.72 -15.57
#